data_AF-A0A2S2QAD2-F1
#
_entry.id   AF-A0A2S2QAD2-F1
#
_cell.length_a   1.000
_cell.length_b   1.000
_cell.length_c   1.000
_cell.angle_alpha   90.00
_cell.angle_beta   90.00
_cell.angle_gamma   90.00
#
_symmetry.space_group_name_H-M   'P 1'
#
loop_
_entity.id
_entity.type
_entity.pdbx_description
1 polymer ?
#
loop_
_entity_poly.entity_id
_entity_poly.type
_entity_poly.pdbx_seq_one_letter_code
_entity_poly.pdbx_strand_id
1 'polypeptide(L)'
;MYGCSRVLLKLWQCLLIAPVVRNRGGGGGRGDEYTFNAVWYTFNLSVLCACLVCGLAAVSDDLQAAKGGRSLRMQNTSSAVVTVLQISLEFITCAMAVISSAARHRTLLAIERQLKRVDAALATCPGQPVARYSLALITVHVVLCVVDGRMWYALSSISWLYGVSYVYLSIDLAAMLMYAQIAWNIGRRFEDINAEVEVKLLGFKHNMTAAHRGHRMPLRVRKFARNTIFVSTVISTPGPADSHDMNMKNISISNLQELHWSLCNSIKMVNDTFGWQLFLQLFCNCVQLIVTPYFMIMDLFYPVIYGSTDIKFIMLQVIWVLTHLSHLLLIVLPTSYATAKGEETAVIICKYLTIKLEPDDMKQFEIFALQSQKYAINFSACGIVNLHRSSITTIIGTALTYLVILIQFQNSD
;
A
#
# COMPACT_ATOMS: atom_id res chain seq x y z
N MET A 1 0.77 -10.44 -7.32
CA MET A 1 0.00 -10.29 -6.07
C MET A 1 0.09 -11.57 -5.25
N TYR A 2 -0.52 -12.67 -5.70
CA TYR A 2 -0.47 -13.95 -4.99
C TYR A 2 0.80 -14.77 -5.30
N GLY A 3 1.38 -14.54 -6.48
CA GLY A 3 2.61 -15.22 -6.93
C GLY A 3 3.92 -14.63 -6.38
N CYS A 4 3.90 -13.52 -5.63
CA CYS A 4 5.15 -12.92 -5.12
C CYS A 4 5.82 -13.74 -4.02
N SER A 5 5.04 -14.50 -3.24
CA SER A 5 5.54 -15.50 -2.29
C SER A 5 4.38 -16.38 -1.82
N ARG A 6 4.58 -17.71 -1.76
CA ARG A 6 3.60 -18.64 -1.19
C ARG A 6 3.25 -18.30 0.26
N VAL A 7 4.21 -17.72 0.98
CA VAL A 7 4.02 -17.28 2.37
C VAL A 7 2.99 -16.15 2.42
N LEU A 8 3.04 -15.23 1.47
CA LEU A 8 2.16 -14.07 1.45
C LEU A 8 0.69 -14.46 1.18
N LEU A 9 0.45 -15.38 0.25
CA LEU A 9 -0.91 -15.90 0.04
C LEU A 9 -1.48 -16.56 1.29
N LYS A 10 -0.67 -17.40 1.97
CA LYS A 10 -1.09 -18.02 3.22
C LYS A 10 -1.37 -16.98 4.30
N LEU A 11 -0.55 -15.92 4.38
CA LEU A 11 -0.79 -14.79 5.29
C LEU A 11 -2.13 -14.11 4.97
N TRP A 12 -2.43 -13.81 3.70
CA TRP A 12 -3.70 -13.20 3.31
C TRP A 12 -4.92 -14.09 3.60
N GLN A 13 -4.77 -15.41 3.49
CA GLN A 13 -5.80 -16.38 3.89
C GLN A 13 -6.00 -16.37 5.41
N CYS A 14 -4.92 -16.36 6.19
CA CYS A 14 -4.98 -16.28 7.65
C CYS A 14 -5.58 -14.95 8.14
N LEU A 15 -5.37 -13.87 7.38
CA LEU A 15 -5.89 -12.54 7.67
C LEU A 15 -7.29 -12.29 7.05
N LEU A 16 -7.96 -13.36 6.59
CA LEU A 16 -9.37 -13.35 6.17
C LEU A 16 -9.69 -12.51 4.91
N ILE A 17 -8.69 -12.19 4.08
CA ILE A 17 -8.87 -11.30 2.92
C ILE A 17 -8.67 -11.99 1.58
N ALA A 18 -8.04 -13.17 1.54
CA ALA A 18 -7.86 -13.92 0.29
C ALA A 18 -8.70 -15.20 0.25
N PRO A 19 -9.93 -15.17 -0.31
CA PRO A 19 -10.76 -16.36 -0.52
C PRO A 19 -10.33 -17.14 -1.76
N VAL A 20 -9.06 -17.53 -1.83
CA VAL A 20 -8.44 -18.05 -3.06
C VAL A 20 -7.66 -19.31 -2.75
N VAL A 21 -7.75 -20.33 -3.59
CA VAL A 21 -6.87 -21.51 -3.53
C VAL A 21 -5.93 -21.54 -4.72
N ARG A 22 -4.71 -21.98 -4.44
CA ARG A 22 -3.72 -22.23 -5.48
C ARG A 22 -3.97 -23.60 -6.08
N ASN A 23 -4.36 -23.64 -7.34
CA ASN A 23 -4.44 -24.87 -8.11
C ASN A 23 -3.09 -25.13 -8.77
N ARG A 24 -2.48 -26.28 -8.48
CA ARG A 24 -1.26 -26.71 -9.19
C ARG A 24 -1.70 -27.18 -10.57
N GLY A 25 -1.26 -26.50 -11.62
CA GLY A 25 -1.39 -27.04 -12.97
C GLY A 25 -0.75 -28.42 -13.01
N GLY A 26 -1.52 -29.44 -13.44
CA GLY A 26 -0.99 -30.76 -13.77
C GLY A 26 0.17 -30.61 -14.76
N GLY A 27 1.19 -31.45 -14.60
CA GLY A 27 2.53 -31.28 -15.19
C GLY A 27 2.56 -30.78 -16.64
N GLY A 28 3.45 -29.82 -16.89
CA GLY A 28 3.73 -29.26 -18.21
C GLY A 28 3.64 -27.73 -18.24
N GLY A 29 4.63 -27.04 -17.65
CA GLY A 29 4.95 -25.62 -17.91
C GLY A 29 3.89 -24.54 -17.58
N ARG A 30 2.65 -24.90 -17.24
CA ARG A 30 1.57 -23.96 -16.93
C ARG A 30 1.72 -23.49 -15.47
N GLY A 31 1.97 -22.19 -15.30
CA GLY A 31 2.21 -21.57 -13.99
C GLY A 31 1.05 -21.75 -12.99
N ASP A 32 1.33 -21.49 -11.70
CA ASP A 32 0.34 -21.57 -10.62
C ASP A 32 -0.92 -20.74 -10.96
N GLU A 33 -2.09 -21.40 -10.97
CA GLU A 33 -3.39 -20.75 -11.22
C GLU A 33 -4.13 -20.56 -9.89
N TYR A 34 -4.76 -19.41 -9.71
CA TYR A 34 -5.41 -19.03 -8.46
C TYR A 34 -6.92 -18.92 -8.67
N THR A 35 -7.68 -19.82 -8.06
CA THR A 35 -9.14 -19.91 -8.22
C THR A 35 -9.86 -19.44 -6.96
N PHE A 36 -10.98 -18.75 -7.14
CA PHE A 36 -11.84 -18.38 -6.02
C PHE A 36 -12.29 -19.65 -5.27
N ASN A 37 -12.26 -19.61 -3.93
CA ASN A 37 -12.74 -20.70 -3.09
C ASN A 37 -13.86 -20.19 -2.18
N ALA A 38 -15.07 -20.69 -2.43
CA ALA A 38 -16.27 -20.38 -1.66
C ALA A 38 -16.18 -20.81 -0.19
N VAL A 39 -15.43 -21.88 0.12
CA VAL A 39 -15.23 -22.35 1.51
C VAL A 39 -14.42 -21.34 2.32
N TRP A 40 -13.34 -20.80 1.74
CA TRP A 40 -12.58 -19.74 2.42
C TRP A 40 -13.39 -18.45 2.57
N TYR A 41 -14.18 -18.10 1.55
CA TYR A 41 -15.03 -16.91 1.63
C TYR A 41 -16.11 -17.03 2.72
N THR A 42 -16.80 -18.17 2.77
CA THR A 42 -17.81 -18.46 3.80
C THR A 42 -17.19 -18.53 5.20
N PHE A 43 -15.99 -19.11 5.33
CA PHE A 43 -15.22 -19.05 6.57
C PHE A 43 -14.94 -17.61 7.01
N ASN A 44 -14.41 -16.75 6.12
CA ASN A 44 -14.13 -15.35 6.45
C ASN A 44 -15.40 -14.59 6.88
N LEU A 45 -16.53 -14.81 6.21
CA LEU A 45 -17.82 -14.24 6.61
C LEU A 45 -18.28 -14.75 7.97
N SER A 46 -18.13 -16.05 8.25
CA SER A 46 -18.51 -16.63 9.54
C SER A 46 -17.70 -16.04 10.70
N VAL A 47 -16.39 -15.84 10.50
CA VAL A 47 -15.51 -15.20 11.49
C VAL A 47 -15.91 -13.75 11.71
N LEU A 48 -16.23 -13.00 10.64
CA LEU A 48 -16.71 -11.62 10.75
C LEU A 48 -18.05 -11.54 11.53
N CYS A 49 -18.99 -12.46 11.27
CA CYS A 49 -20.25 -12.53 12.02
C CYS A 49 -20.03 -12.88 13.49
N ALA A 50 -19.12 -13.82 13.80
CA ALA A 50 -18.75 -14.14 15.17
C ALA A 50 -18.12 -12.93 15.88
N CYS A 51 -17.24 -12.20 15.19
CA CYS A 51 -16.64 -10.96 15.71
C CYS A 51 -17.71 -9.90 16.01
N LEU A 52 -18.72 -9.73 15.15
CA LEU A 52 -19.83 -8.81 15.41
C LEU A 52 -20.57 -9.17 16.70
N VAL A 53 -20.94 -10.44 16.87
CA VAL A 53 -21.65 -10.91 18.07
C VAL A 53 -20.80 -10.74 19.32
N CYS A 54 -19.53 -11.16 19.28
CA CYS A 54 -18.60 -11.00 20.40
C CYS A 54 -18.33 -9.53 20.71
N GLY A 55 -18.21 -8.66 19.70
CA GLY A 55 -18.01 -7.22 19.88
C GLY A 55 -19.23 -6.54 20.52
N LEU A 56 -20.45 -6.90 20.10
CA LEU A 56 -21.67 -6.40 20.73
C LEU A 56 -21.80 -6.87 22.19
N ALA A 57 -21.45 -8.14 22.47
CA ALA A 57 -21.41 -8.65 23.83
C ALA A 57 -20.38 -7.91 24.68
N ALA A 58 -19.15 -7.71 24.17
CA ALA A 58 -18.09 -6.98 24.86
C ALA A 58 -18.49 -5.53 25.21
N VAL A 59 -19.11 -4.82 24.26
CA VAL A 59 -19.63 -3.47 24.47
C VAL A 59 -20.75 -3.48 25.51
N SER A 60 -21.66 -4.45 25.47
CA SER A 60 -22.75 -4.57 26.44
C SER A 60 -22.22 -4.80 27.85
N ASP A 61 -21.26 -5.71 28.01
CA ASP A 61 -20.64 -6.04 29.30
C ASP A 61 -19.86 -4.85 29.85
N ASP A 62 -19.11 -4.11 29.02
CA ASP A 62 -18.36 -2.94 29.47
C ASP A 62 -19.31 -1.76 29.81
N LEU A 63 -20.43 -1.61 29.10
CA LEU A 63 -21.47 -0.63 29.45
C LEU A 63 -22.13 -0.99 30.80
N GLN A 64 -22.30 -2.27 31.11
CA GLN A 64 -22.77 -2.71 32.42
C GLN A 64 -21.71 -2.47 33.50
N ALA A 65 -20.43 -2.73 33.20
CA ALA A 65 -19.32 -2.45 34.11
C ALA A 65 -19.17 -0.94 34.38
N ALA A 66 -19.44 -0.09 33.40
CA ALA A 66 -19.44 1.36 33.50
C ALA A 66 -20.45 1.87 34.53
N LYS A 67 -21.67 1.30 34.57
CA LYS A 67 -22.68 1.63 35.60
C LYS A 67 -22.19 1.35 37.02
N GLY A 68 -21.26 0.40 37.18
CA GLY A 68 -20.62 0.07 38.46
C GLY A 68 -19.28 0.77 38.69
N GLY A 69 -18.88 1.74 37.86
CA GLY A 69 -17.60 2.45 37.99
C GLY A 69 -16.35 1.59 37.71
N ARG A 70 -16.50 0.44 37.04
CA ARG A 70 -15.42 -0.53 36.78
C ARG A 70 -14.86 -0.48 35.36
N SER A 71 -15.48 0.27 34.46
CA SER A 71 -14.98 0.42 33.09
C SER A 71 -13.82 1.40 33.05
N LEU A 72 -12.71 1.00 32.40
CA LEU A 72 -11.57 1.88 32.14
C LEU A 72 -11.81 2.81 30.95
N ARG A 73 -12.60 2.36 29.96
CA ARG A 73 -12.77 3.05 28.67
C ARG A 73 -14.08 3.84 28.60
N MET A 74 -15.15 3.36 29.23
CA MET A 74 -16.47 3.98 29.22
C MET A 74 -16.78 4.62 30.59
N GLN A 75 -15.97 5.60 31.01
CA GLN A 75 -16.14 6.23 32.32
C GLN A 75 -17.32 7.21 32.39
N ASN A 76 -17.70 7.80 31.26
CA ASN A 76 -18.80 8.77 31.15
C ASN A 76 -19.61 8.54 29.86
N THR A 77 -20.76 9.18 29.74
CA THR A 77 -21.66 9.01 28.58
C THR A 77 -20.96 9.33 27.25
N SER A 78 -20.13 10.38 27.22
CA SER A 78 -19.40 10.78 26.01
C SER A 78 -18.40 9.72 25.57
N SER A 79 -17.55 9.21 26.47
CA SER A 79 -16.58 8.14 26.17
C SER A 79 -17.24 6.82 25.80
N ALA A 80 -18.41 6.50 26.39
CA ALA A 80 -19.22 5.36 25.99
C ALA A 80 -19.72 5.48 24.54
N VAL A 81 -20.35 6.60 24.18
CA VAL A 81 -20.84 6.85 22.81
C VAL A 81 -19.68 6.80 21.81
N VAL A 82 -18.57 7.46 22.12
CA VAL A 82 -17.40 7.48 21.24
C VAL A 82 -16.82 6.07 21.05
N THR A 83 -16.73 5.27 22.11
CA THR A 83 -16.23 3.88 22.02
C THR A 83 -17.14 3.00 21.16
N VAL A 84 -18.46 3.10 21.33
CA VAL A 84 -19.43 2.35 20.51
C VAL A 84 -19.30 2.73 19.04
N LEU A 85 -19.18 4.03 18.74
CA LEU A 85 -19.00 4.52 17.37
C LEU A 85 -17.68 4.06 16.75
N GLN A 86 -16.58 4.09 17.52
CA GLN A 86 -15.27 3.61 17.05
C GLN A 86 -15.32 2.13 16.65
N ILE A 87 -15.83 1.26 17.54
CA ILE A 87 -15.93 -0.18 17.28
C ILE A 87 -16.86 -0.46 16.10
N SER A 88 -17.97 0.29 16.00
CA SER A 88 -18.88 0.18 14.86
C SER A 88 -18.19 0.57 13.55
N LEU A 89 -17.41 1.65 13.54
CA LEU A 89 -16.71 2.13 12.35
C LEU A 89 -15.61 1.16 11.91
N GLU A 90 -14.87 0.58 12.86
CA GLU A 90 -13.89 -0.48 12.61
C GLU A 90 -14.55 -1.73 12.01
N PHE A 91 -15.68 -2.16 12.58
CA PHE A 91 -16.45 -3.28 12.05
C PHE A 91 -16.91 -3.01 10.61
N ILE A 92 -17.48 -1.84 10.31
CA ILE A 92 -17.93 -1.50 8.94
C ILE A 92 -16.74 -1.54 7.98
N THR A 93 -15.57 -1.06 8.39
CA THR A 93 -14.34 -1.07 7.56
C THR A 93 -13.88 -2.49 7.26
N CYS A 94 -13.90 -3.38 8.26
CA CYS A 94 -13.57 -4.79 8.11
C CYS A 94 -14.61 -5.54 7.27
N ALA A 95 -15.90 -5.25 7.48
CA ALA A 95 -16.99 -5.85 6.72
C ALA A 95 -16.87 -5.50 5.23
N MET A 96 -16.61 -4.23 4.91
CA MET A 96 -16.33 -3.81 3.54
C MET A 96 -15.12 -4.55 2.96
N ALA A 97 -14.06 -4.78 3.74
CA ALA A 97 -12.86 -5.48 3.27
C ALA A 97 -13.16 -6.94 2.91
N VAL A 98 -13.85 -7.65 3.80
CA VAL A 98 -14.18 -9.07 3.65
C VAL A 98 -15.23 -9.26 2.55
N ILE A 99 -16.32 -8.51 2.54
CA ILE A 99 -17.39 -8.63 1.52
C ILE A 99 -16.84 -8.34 0.13
N SER A 100 -16.03 -7.29 -0.01
CA SER A 100 -15.44 -6.94 -1.31
C SER A 100 -14.37 -7.94 -1.77
N SER A 101 -13.82 -8.77 -0.89
CA SER A 101 -12.72 -9.69 -1.23
C SER A 101 -13.06 -10.65 -2.37
N ALA A 102 -14.31 -11.11 -2.47
CA ALA A 102 -14.78 -11.98 -3.54
C ALA A 102 -14.72 -11.29 -4.92
N ALA A 103 -15.18 -10.04 -4.99
CA ALA A 103 -15.15 -9.24 -6.22
C ALA A 103 -13.71 -8.86 -6.61
N ARG A 104 -12.85 -8.53 -5.63
CA ARG A 104 -11.46 -8.11 -5.83
C ARG A 104 -10.60 -9.14 -6.54
N HIS A 105 -10.86 -10.44 -6.33
CA HIS A 105 -10.02 -11.52 -6.87
C HIS A 105 -9.79 -11.42 -8.38
N ARG A 106 -10.86 -11.19 -9.15
CA ARG A 106 -10.79 -11.10 -10.62
C ARG A 106 -9.93 -9.92 -11.06
N THR A 107 -10.11 -8.76 -10.43
CA THR A 107 -9.33 -7.56 -10.70
C THR A 107 -7.85 -7.77 -10.35
N LEU A 108 -7.56 -8.36 -9.19
CA LEU A 108 -6.18 -8.61 -8.74
C LEU A 108 -5.42 -9.54 -9.70
N LEU A 109 -6.09 -10.55 -10.27
CA LEU A 109 -5.49 -11.40 -11.29
C LEU A 109 -5.24 -10.66 -12.60
N ALA A 110 -6.15 -9.77 -13.01
CA ALA A 110 -5.97 -8.96 -14.21
C ALA A 110 -4.79 -7.98 -14.05
N ILE A 111 -4.68 -7.30 -12.91
CA ILE A 111 -3.53 -6.45 -12.57
C ILE A 111 -2.24 -7.28 -12.57
N GLU A 112 -2.24 -8.45 -11.92
CA GLU A 112 -1.06 -9.32 -11.89
C GLU A 112 -0.62 -9.77 -13.30
N ARG A 113 -1.58 -10.06 -14.20
CA ARG A 113 -1.28 -10.38 -15.60
C ARG A 113 -0.66 -9.18 -16.34
N GLN A 114 -1.18 -7.98 -16.12
CA GLN A 114 -0.61 -6.75 -16.69
C GLN A 114 0.81 -6.51 -16.20
N LEU A 115 1.07 -6.65 -14.89
CA LEU A 115 2.41 -6.51 -14.32
C LEU A 115 3.39 -7.57 -14.86
N LYS A 116 2.97 -8.84 -14.97
CA LYS A 116 3.79 -9.90 -15.57
C LYS A 116 4.11 -9.65 -17.04
N ARG A 117 3.19 -9.05 -17.79
CA ARG A 117 3.42 -8.65 -19.19
C ARG A 117 4.51 -7.58 -19.28
N VAL A 118 4.50 -6.60 -18.36
CA VAL A 118 5.55 -5.57 -18.25
C VAL A 118 6.89 -6.20 -17.88
N ASP A 119 6.92 -7.05 -16.85
CA ASP A 119 8.16 -7.72 -16.40
C ASP A 119 8.77 -8.57 -17.54
N ALA A 120 7.95 -9.31 -18.28
CA ALA A 120 8.38 -10.12 -19.42
C ALA A 120 8.89 -9.28 -20.59
N ALA A 121 8.27 -8.12 -20.84
CA ALA A 121 8.69 -7.21 -21.92
C ALA A 121 10.02 -6.52 -21.60
N LEU A 122 10.21 -6.08 -20.36
CA LEU A 122 11.42 -5.38 -19.89
C LEU A 122 12.58 -6.34 -19.52
N ALA A 123 12.37 -7.65 -19.59
CA ALA A 123 13.30 -8.69 -19.14
C ALA A 123 13.82 -8.45 -17.70
N THR A 124 13.00 -7.84 -16.85
CA THR A 124 13.34 -7.58 -15.46
C THR A 124 13.05 -8.83 -14.62
N CYS A 125 14.04 -9.25 -13.83
CA CYS A 125 13.77 -10.27 -12.81
C CYS A 125 12.93 -9.62 -11.70
N PRO A 126 11.81 -10.23 -11.27
CA PRO A 126 11.04 -9.70 -10.17
C PRO A 126 11.89 -9.74 -8.90
N GLY A 127 12.38 -8.57 -8.48
CA GLY A 127 12.95 -8.42 -7.15
C GLY A 127 11.90 -8.81 -6.11
N GLN A 128 12.29 -9.59 -5.10
CA GLN A 128 11.42 -9.99 -3.98
C GLN A 128 11.40 -9.04 -2.75
N PRO A 129 11.89 -7.78 -2.75
CA PRO A 129 12.05 -7.04 -1.50
C PRO A 129 10.72 -6.73 -0.81
N VAL A 130 9.63 -6.56 -1.57
CA VAL A 130 8.31 -6.19 -1.05
C VAL A 130 7.76 -7.23 -0.08
N ALA A 131 7.91 -8.52 -0.39
CA ALA A 131 7.42 -9.60 0.46
C ALA A 131 8.14 -9.62 1.82
N ARG A 132 9.43 -9.23 1.86
CA ARG A 132 10.22 -9.15 3.09
C ARG A 132 9.75 -7.99 3.96
N TYR A 133 9.52 -6.82 3.37
CA TYR A 133 9.01 -5.66 4.11
C TYR A 133 7.60 -5.87 4.65
N SER A 134 6.70 -6.49 3.86
CA SER A 134 5.36 -6.83 4.34
C SER A 134 5.40 -7.80 5.52
N LEU A 135 6.25 -8.84 5.47
CA LEU A 135 6.41 -9.78 6.58
C LEU A 135 6.95 -9.09 7.84
N ALA A 136 7.94 -8.21 7.68
CA ALA A 136 8.49 -7.43 8.79
C ALA A 136 7.41 -6.52 9.42
N LEU A 137 6.62 -5.82 8.60
CA LEU A 137 5.55 -4.94 9.10
C LEU A 137 4.47 -5.72 9.85
N ILE A 138 4.03 -6.86 9.32
CA ILE A 138 3.08 -7.76 10.01
C ILE A 138 3.66 -8.22 11.34
N THR A 139 4.94 -8.62 11.36
CA THR A 139 5.60 -9.08 12.59
C THR A 139 5.63 -7.96 13.65
N VAL A 140 5.97 -6.73 13.25
CA VAL A 140 5.94 -5.57 14.14
C VAL A 140 4.55 -5.34 14.71
N HIS A 141 3.49 -5.38 13.88
CA HIS A 141 2.12 -5.19 14.35
C HIS A 141 1.68 -6.32 15.28
N VAL A 142 2.02 -7.57 14.99
CA VAL A 142 1.72 -8.71 15.89
C VAL A 142 2.40 -8.53 17.25
N VAL A 143 3.66 -8.10 17.28
CA VAL A 143 4.37 -7.79 18.53
C VAL A 143 3.68 -6.66 19.28
N LEU A 144 3.28 -5.59 18.59
CA LEU A 144 2.53 -4.48 19.20
C LEU A 144 1.20 -4.96 19.80
N CYS A 145 0.41 -5.78 19.08
CA CYS A 145 -0.85 -6.34 19.60
C CYS A 145 -0.62 -7.23 20.85
N VAL A 146 0.46 -8.03 20.88
CA VAL A 146 0.78 -8.87 22.03
C VAL A 146 1.19 -8.02 23.24
N VAL A 147 1.99 -6.98 23.03
CA VAL A 147 2.38 -6.05 24.09
C VAL A 147 1.16 -5.29 24.62
N ASP A 148 0.35 -4.73 23.71
CA ASP A 148 -0.88 -4.01 24.02
C ASP A 148 -1.87 -4.90 24.81
N GLY A 149 -2.12 -6.12 24.34
CA GLY A 149 -2.99 -7.08 25.03
C GLY A 149 -2.49 -7.47 26.42
N ARG A 150 -1.17 -7.61 26.61
CA ARG A 150 -0.59 -7.86 27.93
C ARG A 150 -0.75 -6.66 28.87
N MET A 151 -0.57 -5.45 28.36
CA MET A 151 -0.75 -4.23 29.15
C MET A 151 -2.22 -4.04 29.53
N TRP A 152 -3.15 -4.28 28.62
CA TRP A 152 -4.59 -4.25 28.89
C TRP A 152 -5.02 -5.30 29.91
N TYR A 153 -4.52 -6.54 29.79
CA TYR A 153 -4.80 -7.59 30.77
C TYR A 153 -4.32 -7.23 32.17
N ALA A 154 -3.17 -6.56 32.27
CA ALA A 154 -2.64 -6.08 33.55
C ALA A 154 -3.45 -4.91 34.15
N LEU A 155 -4.18 -4.14 33.31
CA LEU A 155 -4.99 -3.00 33.73
C LEU A 155 -6.43 -3.40 34.09
N SER A 156 -7.04 -4.33 33.36
CA SER A 156 -8.40 -4.80 33.63
C SER A 156 -8.57 -6.25 33.20
N SER A 157 -9.14 -7.07 34.09
CA SER A 157 -9.49 -8.46 33.80
C SER A 157 -10.69 -8.61 32.87
N ILE A 158 -11.41 -7.54 32.53
CA ILE A 158 -12.54 -7.53 31.59
C ILE A 158 -12.05 -7.23 30.16
N SER A 159 -10.82 -6.71 30.01
CA SER A 159 -10.25 -6.26 28.74
C SER A 159 -10.11 -7.35 27.66
N TRP A 160 -10.07 -8.63 28.03
CA TRP A 160 -9.99 -9.73 27.07
C TRP A 160 -11.20 -9.79 26.11
N LEU A 161 -12.36 -9.25 26.52
CA LEU A 161 -13.55 -9.16 25.68
C LEU A 161 -13.33 -8.26 24.45
N TYR A 162 -12.42 -7.28 24.55
CA TYR A 162 -11.98 -6.46 23.42
C TYR A 162 -10.99 -7.18 22.49
N GLY A 163 -10.75 -8.48 22.68
CA GLY A 163 -9.94 -9.31 21.78
C GLY A 163 -10.38 -9.23 20.31
N VAL A 164 -11.67 -8.99 20.08
CA VAL A 164 -12.26 -8.77 18.75
C VAL A 164 -11.65 -7.55 18.04
N SER A 165 -11.30 -6.48 18.75
CA SER A 165 -10.66 -5.30 18.16
C SER A 165 -9.31 -5.61 17.53
N TYR A 166 -8.54 -6.57 18.07
CA TYR A 166 -7.31 -7.03 17.41
C TYR A 166 -7.58 -7.81 16.14
N VAL A 167 -8.71 -8.52 16.06
CA VAL A 167 -9.13 -9.19 14.81
C VAL A 167 -9.49 -8.15 13.77
N TYR A 168 -10.26 -7.11 14.14
CA TYR A 168 -10.55 -5.99 13.25
C TYR A 168 -9.27 -5.30 12.78
N LEU A 169 -8.37 -4.95 13.70
CA LEU A 169 -7.07 -4.36 13.37
C LEU A 169 -6.27 -5.22 12.39
N SER A 170 -6.29 -6.55 12.56
CA SER A 170 -5.58 -7.48 11.69
C SER A 170 -6.16 -7.53 10.28
N ILE A 171 -7.49 -7.54 10.14
CA ILE A 171 -8.18 -7.47 8.85
C ILE A 171 -7.90 -6.10 8.19
N ASP A 172 -8.04 -5.02 8.95
CA ASP A 172 -7.81 -3.66 8.47
C ASP A 172 -6.38 -3.48 7.92
N LEU A 173 -5.37 -3.86 8.72
CA LEU A 173 -3.96 -3.84 8.33
C LEU A 173 -3.70 -4.68 7.08
N ALA A 174 -4.31 -5.86 6.99
CA ALA A 174 -4.12 -6.74 5.86
C ALA A 174 -4.71 -6.15 4.57
N ALA A 175 -5.86 -5.47 4.65
CA ALA A 175 -6.45 -4.77 3.51
C ALA A 175 -5.52 -3.63 3.03
N MET A 176 -4.98 -2.84 3.96
CA MET A 176 -4.00 -1.78 3.68
C MET A 176 -2.72 -2.32 3.06
N LEU A 177 -2.12 -3.36 3.64
CA LEU A 177 -0.89 -3.94 3.14
C LEU A 177 -1.06 -4.49 1.72
N MET A 178 -2.20 -5.13 1.43
CA MET A 178 -2.50 -5.61 0.09
C MET A 178 -2.56 -4.45 -0.90
N TYR A 179 -3.25 -3.36 -0.55
CA TYR A 179 -3.30 -2.15 -1.36
C TYR A 179 -1.91 -1.51 -1.56
N ALA A 180 -1.17 -1.31 -0.47
CA ALA A 180 0.18 -0.74 -0.46
C ALA A 180 1.13 -1.54 -1.36
N GLN A 181 1.04 -2.87 -1.31
CA GLN A 181 1.84 -3.75 -2.16
C GLN A 181 1.46 -3.60 -3.65
N ILE A 182 0.17 -3.43 -3.96
CA ILE A 182 -0.26 -3.19 -5.35
C ILE A 182 0.34 -1.89 -5.87
N ALA A 183 0.13 -0.79 -5.14
CA ALA A 183 0.63 0.52 -5.51
C ALA A 183 2.16 0.54 -5.64
N TRP A 184 2.89 -0.02 -4.67
CA TRP A 184 4.35 -0.15 -4.74
C TRP A 184 4.80 -0.91 -5.98
N ASN A 185 4.17 -2.05 -6.27
CA ASN A 185 4.52 -2.86 -7.43
C ASN A 185 4.31 -2.11 -8.74
N ILE A 186 3.20 -1.38 -8.89
CA ILE A 186 2.94 -0.53 -10.05
C ILE A 186 4.02 0.54 -10.18
N GLY A 187 4.31 1.27 -9.09
CA GLY A 187 5.33 2.32 -9.07
C GLY A 187 6.71 1.83 -9.47
N ARG A 188 7.09 0.62 -9.04
CA ARG A 188 8.36 0.01 -9.44
C ARG A 188 8.46 -0.25 -10.94
N ARG A 189 7.36 -0.66 -11.58
CA ARG A 189 7.35 -0.87 -13.05
C ARG A 189 7.38 0.45 -13.81
N PHE A 190 6.76 1.51 -13.29
CA PHE A 190 6.97 2.85 -13.86
C PHE A 190 8.44 3.25 -13.81
N GLU A 191 9.13 3.01 -12.69
CA GLU A 191 10.57 3.25 -12.59
C GLU A 191 11.39 2.42 -13.59
N ASP A 192 11.04 1.16 -13.81
CA ASP A 192 11.72 0.30 -14.79
C ASP A 192 11.46 0.77 -16.24
N ILE A 193 10.25 1.25 -16.56
CA ILE A 193 9.95 1.91 -17.84
C ILE A 193 10.79 3.17 -18.00
N ASN A 194 10.87 4.03 -16.98
CA ASN A 194 11.67 5.25 -17.01
C ASN A 194 13.14 4.96 -17.29
N ALA A 195 13.69 3.92 -16.65
CA ALA A 195 15.07 3.51 -16.88
C ALA A 195 15.31 3.03 -18.33
N GLU A 196 14.40 2.24 -18.89
CA GLU A 196 14.51 1.75 -20.28
C GLU A 196 14.36 2.89 -21.31
N VAL A 197 13.43 3.80 -21.06
CA VAL A 197 13.22 5.02 -21.85
C VAL A 197 14.51 5.86 -21.84
N GLU A 198 15.12 6.11 -20.67
CA GLU A 198 16.39 6.83 -20.55
C GLU A 198 17.55 6.15 -21.30
N VAL A 199 17.69 4.82 -21.18
CA VAL A 199 18.76 4.06 -21.86
C VAL A 199 18.67 4.22 -23.38
N LYS A 200 17.47 4.11 -23.94
CA LYS A 200 17.25 4.28 -25.38
C LYS A 200 17.61 5.67 -25.85
N LEU A 201 17.28 6.65 -25.03
CA LEU A 201 17.51 8.05 -25.34
C LEU A 201 18.99 8.42 -25.28
N LEU A 202 19.75 7.84 -24.35
CA LEU A 202 21.21 7.92 -24.36
C LEU A 202 21.80 7.28 -25.63
N GLY A 203 21.22 6.16 -26.09
CA GLY A 203 21.58 5.54 -27.36
C GLY A 203 21.43 6.49 -28.55
N PHE A 204 20.30 7.20 -28.66
CA PHE A 204 20.07 8.19 -29.72
C PHE A 204 21.09 9.33 -29.68
N LYS A 205 21.37 9.90 -28.50
CA LYS A 205 22.36 10.98 -28.35
C LYS A 205 23.77 10.53 -28.71
N HIS A 206 24.15 9.30 -28.35
CA HIS A 206 25.46 8.77 -28.69
C HIS A 206 25.59 8.50 -30.19
N ASN A 207 24.55 7.98 -30.84
CA ASN A 207 24.53 7.80 -32.29
C ASN A 207 24.66 9.13 -33.04
N MET A 208 24.02 10.21 -32.57
CA MET A 208 24.18 11.55 -33.17
C MET A 208 25.59 12.14 -32.99
N THR A 209 26.20 11.92 -31.82
CA THR A 209 27.57 12.42 -31.55
C THR A 209 28.64 11.59 -32.26
N ALA A 210 28.43 10.28 -32.41
CA ALA A 210 29.29 9.39 -33.21
C ALA A 210 29.12 9.60 -34.73
N ALA A 211 27.94 9.98 -35.21
CA ALA A 211 27.75 10.40 -36.59
C ALA A 211 28.56 11.68 -36.94
N HIS A 212 28.87 12.51 -35.92
CA HIS A 212 29.73 13.68 -36.08
C HIS A 212 31.23 13.43 -35.85
N ARG A 213 31.62 12.29 -35.25
CA ARG A 213 33.02 11.87 -35.08
C ARG A 213 33.11 10.39 -35.40
N GLY A 214 33.53 10.06 -36.63
CA GLY A 214 33.49 8.72 -37.20
C GLY A 214 34.34 7.64 -36.53
N HIS A 215 34.18 7.38 -35.23
CA HIS A 215 34.77 6.26 -34.50
C HIS A 215 33.73 5.63 -33.56
N ARG A 216 33.47 4.34 -33.78
CA ARG A 216 32.56 3.50 -33.01
C ARG A 216 33.29 2.95 -31.78
N MET A 217 32.76 3.19 -30.57
CA MET A 217 33.03 2.35 -29.39
C MET A 217 31.73 2.19 -28.59
N PRO A 218 31.31 0.97 -28.23
CA PRO A 218 30.22 0.80 -27.29
C PRO A 218 30.78 0.74 -25.87
N LEU A 219 30.35 1.67 -25.00
CA LEU A 219 30.53 1.55 -23.55
C LEU A 219 29.16 1.48 -22.88
N ARG A 220 28.97 0.42 -22.10
CA ARG A 220 27.71 0.07 -21.44
C ARG A 220 27.73 0.58 -20.00
N VAL A 221 26.82 1.49 -19.65
CA VAL A 221 26.61 1.93 -18.27
C VAL A 221 25.28 1.34 -17.78
N ARG A 222 25.33 0.53 -16.73
CA ARG A 222 24.13 0.03 -16.04
C ARG A 222 24.17 0.58 -14.61
N LYS A 223 23.18 1.40 -14.24
CA LYS A 223 22.96 1.77 -12.84
C LYS A 223 22.13 0.67 -12.18
N PHE A 224 22.73 -0.05 -11.24
CA PHE A 224 21.99 -0.89 -10.30
C PHE A 224 21.92 -0.16 -8.97
N ALA A 225 20.76 -0.19 -8.33
CA ALA A 225 20.52 0.50 -7.08
C ALA A 225 21.50 0.02 -5.99
N ARG A 226 22.06 1.02 -5.27
CA ARG A 226 22.98 0.97 -4.12
C ARG A 226 24.49 1.00 -4.47
N ASN A 227 25.01 2.22 -4.66
CA ASN A 227 26.38 2.68 -4.42
C ASN A 227 27.57 1.77 -4.80
N THR A 228 27.65 1.28 -6.04
CA THR A 228 28.97 0.94 -6.61
C THR A 228 28.96 1.14 -8.13
N ILE A 229 29.75 2.11 -8.61
CA ILE A 229 30.04 2.28 -10.03
C ILE A 229 31.16 1.30 -10.37
N PHE A 230 30.84 0.21 -11.07
CA PHE A 230 31.85 -0.65 -11.67
C PHE A 230 32.03 -0.24 -13.14
N VAL A 231 33.10 0.51 -13.42
CA VAL A 231 33.58 0.72 -14.79
C VAL A 231 34.45 -0.49 -15.12
N SER A 232 33.93 -1.41 -15.93
CA SER A 232 34.73 -2.53 -16.42
C SER A 232 35.21 -2.20 -17.83
N THR A 233 36.48 -1.82 -17.93
CA THR A 233 37.18 -1.61 -19.20
C THR A 233 37.53 -2.98 -19.76
N VAL A 234 36.78 -3.47 -20.75
CA VAL A 234 37.14 -4.70 -21.47
C VAL A 234 38.25 -4.35 -22.45
N ILE A 235 39.48 -4.72 -22.10
CA ILE A 235 40.61 -4.75 -23.04
C ILE A 235 40.45 -6.04 -23.84
N SER A 236 40.00 -5.94 -25.08
CA SER A 236 39.86 -7.07 -25.99
C SER A 236 41.24 -7.59 -26.40
N THR A 237 41.59 -8.79 -25.97
CA THR A 237 42.57 -9.66 -26.65
C THR A 237 41.80 -10.61 -27.58
N PRO A 238 42.31 -10.91 -28.79
CA PRO A 238 41.59 -11.71 -29.77
C PRO A 238 41.72 -13.21 -29.47
N GLY A 239 40.61 -13.86 -29.11
CA GLY A 239 40.48 -15.32 -28.99
C GLY A 239 39.18 -15.79 -29.64
N PRO A 240 39.13 -17.02 -30.18
CA PRO A 240 38.10 -17.42 -31.13
C PRO A 240 36.77 -17.79 -30.47
N ALA A 241 35.71 -17.27 -31.06
CA ALA A 241 34.34 -17.79 -31.17
C ALA A 241 33.81 -18.69 -30.04
N ASP A 242 33.01 -18.10 -29.15
CA ASP A 242 31.77 -18.73 -28.69
C ASP A 242 30.66 -17.67 -28.69
N SER A 243 29.81 -17.76 -29.71
CA SER A 243 28.66 -16.91 -29.94
C SER A 243 27.54 -17.26 -28.98
N HIS A 244 27.62 -16.78 -27.74
CA HIS A 244 26.43 -16.62 -26.91
C HIS A 244 25.86 -15.23 -27.14
N ASP A 245 25.16 -15.09 -28.27
CA ASP A 245 24.37 -13.94 -28.65
C ASP A 245 23.18 -13.81 -27.67
N MET A 246 23.43 -13.18 -26.52
CA MET A 246 22.38 -12.66 -25.64
C MET A 246 21.75 -11.46 -26.36
N ASN A 247 20.86 -11.77 -27.30
CA ASN A 247 20.03 -10.85 -28.05
C ASN A 247 19.20 -10.01 -27.06
N MET A 248 19.76 -8.87 -26.62
CA MET A 248 19.02 -7.84 -25.90
C MET A 248 17.95 -7.34 -26.87
N LYS A 249 16.71 -7.82 -26.69
CA LYS A 249 15.55 -7.30 -27.41
C LYS A 249 15.55 -5.78 -27.29
N ASN A 250 15.79 -5.10 -28.41
CA ASN A 250 15.64 -3.66 -28.52
C ASN A 250 14.14 -3.35 -28.46
N ILE A 251 13.59 -3.06 -27.28
CA ILE A 251 12.14 -2.85 -27.08
C ILE A 251 11.70 -1.61 -27.87
N SER A 252 10.68 -1.61 -28.73
CA SER A 252 10.29 -0.38 -29.44
C SER A 252 9.71 0.69 -28.49
N ILE A 253 9.74 1.96 -28.88
CA ILE A 253 9.07 3.05 -28.15
C ILE A 253 7.56 2.79 -28.07
N SER A 254 6.97 2.28 -29.16
CA SER A 254 5.56 1.87 -29.20
C SER A 254 5.22 0.79 -28.17
N ASN A 255 6.14 -0.15 -27.92
CA ASN A 255 5.96 -1.15 -26.87
C ASN A 255 6.00 -0.49 -25.48
N LEU A 256 6.97 0.40 -25.21
CA LEU A 256 7.07 1.12 -23.92
C LEU A 256 5.81 1.95 -23.64
N GLN A 257 5.26 2.59 -24.67
CA GLN A 257 4.00 3.31 -24.63
C GLN A 257 2.82 2.39 -24.26
N GLU A 258 2.71 1.21 -24.88
CA GLU A 258 1.66 0.23 -24.54
C GLU A 258 1.81 -0.27 -23.09
N LEU A 259 3.05 -0.49 -22.62
CA LEU A 259 3.32 -0.90 -21.25
C LEU A 259 2.93 0.19 -20.24
N HIS A 260 3.28 1.45 -20.51
CA HIS A 260 2.89 2.60 -19.69
C HIS A 260 1.36 2.73 -19.62
N TRP A 261 0.69 2.63 -20.78
CA TRP A 261 -0.78 2.61 -20.86
C TRP A 261 -1.40 1.49 -20.02
N SER A 262 -0.84 0.28 -20.09
CA SER A 262 -1.29 -0.85 -19.28
C SER A 262 -1.14 -0.60 -17.78
N LEU A 263 -0.09 0.10 -17.34
CA LEU A 263 0.09 0.47 -15.93
C LEU A 263 -0.92 1.54 -15.48
N CYS A 264 -1.20 2.55 -16.31
CA CYS A 264 -2.24 3.54 -16.02
C CYS A 264 -3.62 2.86 -15.89
N ASN A 265 -3.92 1.89 -16.77
CA ASN A 265 -5.14 1.11 -16.65
C ASN A 265 -5.17 0.26 -15.37
N SER A 266 -4.04 -0.31 -14.94
CA SER A 266 -3.93 -1.00 -13.64
C SER A 266 -4.29 -0.06 -12.48
N ILE A 267 -3.84 1.19 -12.48
CA ILE A 267 -4.22 2.18 -11.44
C ILE A 267 -5.72 2.41 -11.43
N LYS A 268 -6.34 2.59 -12.60
CA LYS A 268 -7.80 2.75 -12.69
C LYS A 268 -8.54 1.55 -12.10
N MET A 269 -8.13 0.33 -12.46
CA MET A 269 -8.69 -0.89 -11.90
C MET A 269 -8.55 -0.97 -10.38
N VAL A 270 -7.42 -0.51 -9.84
CA VAL A 270 -7.19 -0.41 -8.39
C VAL A 270 -8.14 0.58 -7.75
N ASN A 271 -8.27 1.80 -8.28
CA ASN A 271 -9.16 2.83 -7.74
C ASN A 271 -10.62 2.37 -7.76
N ASP A 272 -11.08 1.76 -8.85
CA ASP A 272 -12.46 1.28 -8.98
C ASP A 272 -12.75 0.13 -7.99
N THR A 273 -11.74 -0.67 -7.68
CA THR A 273 -11.88 -1.88 -6.84
C THR A 273 -11.67 -1.60 -5.34
N PHE A 274 -10.78 -0.66 -5.00
CA PHE A 274 -10.41 -0.32 -3.63
C PHE A 274 -10.97 1.02 -3.16
N GLY A 275 -11.58 1.82 -4.04
CA GLY A 275 -11.99 3.19 -3.74
C GLY A 275 -12.80 3.31 -2.46
N TRP A 276 -13.89 2.55 -2.34
CA TRP A 276 -14.78 2.61 -1.16
C TRP A 276 -14.11 2.10 0.11
N GLN A 277 -13.30 1.06 -0.01
CA GLN A 277 -12.51 0.53 1.11
C GLN A 277 -11.55 1.59 1.63
N LEU A 278 -10.76 2.20 0.75
CA LEU A 278 -9.76 3.19 1.11
C LEU A 278 -10.42 4.44 1.69
N PHE A 279 -11.55 4.86 1.14
CA PHE A 279 -12.28 6.01 1.64
C PHE A 279 -12.71 5.77 3.09
N LEU A 280 -13.35 4.64 3.36
CA LEU A 280 -13.83 4.30 4.69
C LEU A 280 -12.67 4.10 5.68
N GLN A 281 -11.59 3.46 5.24
CA GLN A 281 -10.41 3.21 6.06
C GLN A 281 -9.64 4.50 6.37
N LEU A 282 -9.53 5.42 5.39
CA LEU A 282 -8.95 6.74 5.62
C LEU A 282 -9.82 7.56 6.56
N PHE A 283 -11.15 7.53 6.39
CA PHE A 283 -12.09 8.21 7.29
C PHE A 283 -11.98 7.68 8.72
N CYS A 284 -12.00 6.35 8.89
CA CYS A 284 -11.80 5.69 10.18
C CYS A 284 -10.46 6.12 10.82
N ASN A 285 -9.38 6.11 10.03
CA ASN A 285 -8.07 6.52 10.52
C ASN A 285 -8.02 8.01 10.91
N CYS A 286 -8.68 8.90 10.17
CA CYS A 286 -8.80 10.32 10.53
C CYS A 286 -9.53 10.50 11.88
N VAL A 287 -10.64 9.79 12.08
CA VAL A 287 -11.38 9.81 13.35
C VAL A 287 -10.48 9.32 14.50
N GLN A 288 -9.75 8.22 14.31
CA GLN A 288 -8.86 7.68 15.34
C GLN A 288 -7.68 8.61 15.66
N LEU A 289 -7.14 9.33 14.65
CA LEU A 289 -6.11 10.35 14.83
C LEU A 289 -6.58 11.59 15.58
N ILE A 290 -7.88 11.79 15.77
CA ILE A 290 -8.44 12.89 16.58
C ILE A 290 -8.83 12.38 17.96
N VAL A 291 -9.58 11.29 18.02
CA VAL A 291 -10.18 10.79 19.26
C VAL A 291 -9.14 10.22 20.22
N THR A 292 -8.19 9.42 19.73
CA THR A 292 -7.16 8.78 20.57
C THR A 292 -6.28 9.82 21.28
N PRO A 293 -5.68 10.82 20.58
CA PRO A 293 -4.89 11.84 21.28
C PRO A 293 -5.75 12.78 22.13
N TYR A 294 -7.03 13.00 21.80
CA TYR A 294 -7.94 13.76 22.66
C TYR A 294 -8.08 13.12 24.03
N PHE A 295 -8.44 11.82 24.11
CA PHE A 295 -8.54 11.13 25.40
C PHE A 295 -7.19 11.04 26.11
N MET A 296 -6.10 10.79 25.36
CA MET A 296 -4.75 10.80 25.92
C MET A 296 -4.40 12.13 26.62
N ILE A 297 -4.75 13.26 26.01
CA ILE A 297 -4.52 14.60 26.59
C ILE A 297 -5.42 14.82 27.80
N MET A 298 -6.68 14.40 27.76
CA MET A 298 -7.59 14.56 28.89
C MET A 298 -7.15 13.77 30.11
N ASP A 299 -6.66 12.55 29.92
CA ASP A 299 -6.11 11.74 31.03
C ASP A 299 -4.80 12.32 31.57
N LEU A 300 -3.97 12.91 30.70
CA LEU A 300 -2.68 13.50 31.09
C LEU A 300 -2.84 14.82 31.86
N PHE A 301 -3.73 15.71 31.41
CA PHE A 301 -3.87 17.07 31.97
C PHE A 301 -5.01 17.22 32.98
N TYR A 302 -6.03 16.35 32.92
CA TYR A 302 -7.19 16.40 33.82
C TYR A 302 -7.41 15.06 34.55
N PRO A 303 -6.39 14.50 35.21
CA PRO A 303 -6.48 13.17 35.82
C PRO A 303 -7.51 13.09 36.97
N VAL A 304 -7.81 14.21 37.63
CA VAL A 304 -8.82 14.28 38.70
C VAL A 304 -10.24 14.08 38.16
N ILE A 305 -10.49 14.46 36.91
CA ILE A 305 -11.82 14.42 36.27
C ILE A 305 -11.97 13.14 35.43
N TYR A 306 -10.90 12.70 34.77
CA TYR A 306 -10.89 11.55 33.83
C TYR A 306 -10.20 10.29 34.39
N GLY A 307 -9.82 10.31 35.67
CA GLY A 307 -9.81 9.11 36.50
C GLY A 307 -8.60 8.18 36.43
N SER A 308 -7.52 8.50 35.70
CA SER A 308 -6.28 7.70 35.81
C SER A 308 -5.00 8.42 35.34
N THR A 309 -4.00 8.52 36.22
CA THR A 309 -2.59 8.86 35.87
C THR A 309 -1.75 7.61 35.60
N ASP A 310 -2.36 6.45 35.31
CA ASP A 310 -1.56 5.24 35.08
C ASP A 310 -0.73 5.41 33.79
N ILE A 311 0.58 5.52 33.98
CA ILE A 311 1.57 5.64 32.91
C ILE A 311 1.40 4.53 31.88
N LYS A 312 0.98 3.32 32.28
CA LYS A 312 0.72 2.22 31.35
C LYS A 312 -0.41 2.56 30.38
N PHE A 313 -1.48 3.20 30.86
CA PHE A 313 -2.60 3.61 30.02
C PHE A 313 -2.18 4.69 29.02
N ILE A 314 -1.41 5.68 29.46
CA ILE A 314 -0.87 6.73 28.57
C ILE A 314 0.06 6.12 27.50
N MET A 315 0.94 5.18 27.89
CA MET A 315 1.81 4.49 26.94
C MET A 315 1.02 3.69 25.90
N LEU A 316 -0.10 3.07 26.29
CA LEU A 316 -1.00 2.42 25.34
C LEU A 316 -1.53 3.43 24.32
N GLN A 317 -2.07 4.57 24.78
CA GLN A 317 -2.58 5.60 23.87
C GLN A 317 -1.52 6.09 22.88
N VAL A 318 -0.27 6.29 23.33
CA VAL A 318 0.85 6.65 22.45
C VAL A 318 1.09 5.59 21.37
N ILE A 319 1.10 4.30 21.74
CA ILE A 319 1.26 3.20 20.79
C ILE A 319 0.12 3.19 19.76
N TRP A 320 -1.12 3.42 20.19
CA TRP A 320 -2.28 3.51 19.29
C TRP A 320 -2.18 4.69 18.32
N VAL A 321 -1.80 5.89 18.80
CA VAL A 321 -1.57 7.06 17.95
C VAL A 321 -0.49 6.77 16.89
N LEU A 322 0.63 6.16 17.29
CA LEU A 322 1.69 5.77 16.35
C LEU A 322 1.21 4.72 15.34
N THR A 323 0.36 3.79 15.76
CA THR A 323 -0.23 2.78 14.89
C THR A 323 -1.13 3.43 13.83
N HIS A 324 -2.04 4.33 14.22
CA HIS A 324 -2.89 5.08 13.29
C HIS A 324 -2.09 5.99 12.35
N LEU A 325 -1.00 6.60 12.84
CA LEU A 325 -0.08 7.34 11.98
C LEU A 325 0.60 6.43 10.96
N SER A 326 1.04 5.23 11.37
CA SER A 326 1.66 4.26 10.47
C SER A 326 0.69 3.77 9.39
N HIS A 327 -0.60 3.60 9.71
CA HIS A 327 -1.66 3.26 8.76
C HIS A 327 -1.85 4.35 7.70
N LEU A 328 -1.87 5.62 8.11
CA LEU A 328 -1.93 6.75 7.18
C LEU A 328 -0.75 6.72 6.20
N LEU A 329 0.46 6.52 6.71
CA LEU A 329 1.67 6.42 5.89
C LEU A 329 1.63 5.22 4.96
N LEU A 330 1.13 4.07 5.43
CA LEU A 330 1.04 2.85 4.64
C LEU A 330 0.09 2.99 3.44
N ILE A 331 -0.99 3.77 3.58
CA ILE A 331 -1.90 4.08 2.47
C ILE A 331 -1.24 5.06 1.49
N VAL A 332 -0.65 6.16 1.98
CA VAL A 332 -0.27 7.30 1.13
C VAL A 332 1.12 7.19 0.52
N LEU A 333 2.11 6.60 1.20
CA LEU A 333 3.48 6.56 0.68
C LEU A 333 3.64 5.72 -0.60
N PRO A 334 3.08 4.50 -0.70
CA PRO A 334 3.21 3.68 -1.90
C PRO A 334 2.52 4.29 -3.11
N THR A 335 1.37 4.95 -2.91
CA THR A 335 0.62 5.61 -3.98
C THR A 335 1.34 6.85 -4.45
N SER A 336 1.86 7.67 -3.53
CA SER A 336 2.63 8.85 -3.88
C SER A 336 3.92 8.49 -4.62
N TYR A 337 4.59 7.40 -4.24
CA TYR A 337 5.75 6.89 -4.97
C TYR A 337 5.36 6.47 -6.39
N ALA A 338 4.26 5.71 -6.54
CA ALA A 338 3.81 5.25 -7.85
C ALA A 338 3.37 6.39 -8.77
N THR A 339 2.64 7.38 -8.25
CA THR A 339 2.28 8.61 -8.97
C THR A 339 3.51 9.38 -9.39
N ALA A 340 4.45 9.64 -8.48
CA ALA A 340 5.68 10.37 -8.80
C ALA A 340 6.51 9.68 -9.90
N LYS A 341 6.62 8.34 -9.86
CA LYS A 341 7.30 7.57 -10.90
C LYS A 341 6.55 7.56 -12.23
N GLY A 342 5.24 7.52 -12.20
CA GLY A 342 4.43 7.69 -13.40
C GLY A 342 4.62 9.06 -14.05
N GLU A 343 4.51 10.14 -13.27
CA GLU A 343 4.67 11.52 -13.75
C GLU A 343 6.07 11.81 -14.28
N GLU A 344 7.10 11.21 -13.67
CA GLU A 344 8.49 11.28 -14.14
C GLU A 344 8.63 10.78 -15.59
N THR A 345 7.83 9.79 -16.01
CA THR A 345 7.80 9.30 -17.41
C THR A 345 7.50 10.45 -18.38
N ALA A 346 6.49 11.28 -18.07
CA ALA A 346 6.09 12.41 -18.91
C ALA A 346 7.23 13.42 -19.06
N VAL A 347 7.90 13.74 -17.94
CA VAL A 347 9.02 14.68 -17.89
C VAL A 347 10.19 14.16 -18.72
N ILE A 348 10.50 12.87 -18.62
CA ILE A 348 11.54 12.23 -19.43
C ILE A 348 11.16 12.40 -20.90
N ILE A 349 9.99 11.92 -21.33
CA ILE A 349 9.54 12.00 -22.74
C ILE A 349 9.62 13.45 -23.28
N CYS A 350 9.10 14.43 -22.54
CA CYS A 350 9.10 15.84 -22.96
C CYS A 350 10.51 16.41 -23.15
N LYS A 351 11.49 16.04 -22.31
CA LYS A 351 12.89 16.46 -22.50
C LYS A 351 13.42 16.01 -23.84
N TYR A 352 13.01 14.86 -24.36
CA TYR A 352 13.57 14.31 -25.59
C TYR A 352 12.88 14.79 -26.86
N LEU A 353 11.63 15.28 -26.78
CA LEU A 353 11.01 16.05 -27.87
C LEU A 353 11.79 17.32 -28.25
N THR A 354 12.72 17.77 -27.39
CA THR A 354 13.61 18.90 -27.69
C THR A 354 14.87 18.53 -28.47
N ILE A 355 15.11 17.23 -28.73
CA ILE A 355 16.28 16.72 -29.45
C ILE A 355 15.89 16.35 -30.89
N LYS A 356 16.81 16.53 -31.85
CA LYS A 356 16.58 16.23 -33.28
C LYS A 356 16.48 14.72 -33.54
N LEU A 357 15.32 14.12 -33.31
CA LEU A 357 15.04 12.72 -33.59
C LEU A 357 14.76 12.44 -35.08
N GLU A 358 14.84 11.17 -35.49
CA GLU A 358 14.33 10.74 -36.79
C GLU A 358 12.80 10.99 -36.84
N PRO A 359 12.22 11.42 -37.98
CA PRO A 359 10.81 11.80 -38.06
C PRO A 359 9.82 10.72 -37.61
N ASP A 360 10.14 9.43 -37.75
CA ASP A 360 9.27 8.33 -37.30
C ASP A 360 9.30 8.19 -35.76
N ASP A 361 10.50 8.22 -35.16
CA ASP A 361 10.68 8.19 -33.70
C ASP A 361 10.08 9.44 -33.04
N MET A 362 10.21 10.60 -33.66
CA MET A 362 9.65 11.86 -33.16
C MET A 362 8.13 11.79 -33.04
N LYS A 363 7.45 11.25 -34.07
CA LYS A 363 6.00 11.04 -34.03
C LYS A 363 5.58 10.09 -32.90
N GLN A 364 6.32 9.00 -32.70
CA GLN A 364 6.03 8.05 -31.61
C GLN A 364 6.18 8.71 -30.24
N PHE A 365 7.22 9.51 -30.02
CA PHE A 365 7.40 10.26 -28.77
C PHE A 365 6.33 11.33 -28.57
N GLU A 366 5.85 11.99 -29.62
CA GLU A 366 4.78 12.98 -29.52
C GLU A 366 3.46 12.32 -29.10
N ILE A 367 3.11 11.17 -29.70
CA ILE A 367 1.94 10.40 -29.30
C ILE A 367 2.08 9.91 -27.85
N PHE A 368 3.28 9.45 -27.46
CA PHE A 368 3.52 9.00 -26.09
C PHE A 368 3.42 10.17 -25.09
N ALA A 369 3.96 11.34 -25.40
CA ALA A 369 3.83 12.54 -24.56
C ALA A 369 2.35 12.93 -24.38
N LEU A 370 1.59 12.98 -25.48
CA LEU A 370 0.16 13.28 -25.46
C LEU A 370 -0.63 12.29 -24.61
N GLN A 371 -0.33 11.00 -24.70
CA GLN A 371 -0.97 9.99 -23.85
C GLN A 371 -0.59 10.15 -22.38
N SER A 372 0.69 10.38 -22.09
CA SER A 372 1.17 10.55 -20.71
C SER A 372 0.55 11.78 -20.04
N GLN A 373 0.24 12.84 -20.80
CA GLN A 373 -0.45 14.03 -20.28
C GLN A 373 -1.96 13.81 -20.13
N LYS A 374 -2.60 13.05 -21.02
CA LYS A 374 -4.05 12.79 -20.97
C LYS A 374 -4.45 11.82 -19.87
N TYR A 375 -3.57 10.88 -19.50
CA TYR A 375 -3.87 9.88 -18.49
C TYR A 375 -3.24 10.24 -17.16
N ALA A 376 -3.99 11.00 -16.36
CA ALA A 376 -3.56 11.40 -15.02
C ALA A 376 -3.33 10.18 -14.13
N ILE A 377 -2.11 10.07 -13.59
CA ILE A 377 -1.64 8.94 -12.78
C ILE A 377 -2.03 9.20 -11.32
N ASN A 378 -3.33 9.14 -11.05
CA ASN A 378 -3.89 9.53 -9.76
C ASN A 378 -4.46 8.33 -9.03
N PHE A 379 -3.86 7.97 -7.90
CA PHE A 379 -4.50 7.11 -6.92
C PHE A 379 -5.52 7.91 -6.14
N SER A 380 -6.75 7.40 -6.06
CA SER A 380 -7.86 8.10 -5.44
C SER A 380 -8.80 7.15 -4.70
N ALA A 381 -9.30 7.60 -3.55
CA ALA A 381 -10.38 6.95 -2.83
C ALA A 381 -11.72 7.54 -3.32
N CYS A 382 -12.49 6.71 -4.05
CA CYS A 382 -13.80 7.07 -4.64
C CYS A 382 -13.79 8.27 -5.61
N GLY A 383 -12.64 8.74 -6.07
CA GLY A 383 -12.55 10.01 -6.81
C GLY A 383 -12.66 11.25 -5.92
N ILE A 384 -12.86 11.08 -4.61
CA ILE A 384 -13.07 12.16 -3.63
C ILE A 384 -11.72 12.60 -3.04
N VAL A 385 -10.89 11.63 -2.65
CA VAL A 385 -9.61 11.91 -1.98
C VAL A 385 -8.44 11.42 -2.82
N ASN A 386 -7.65 12.35 -3.34
CA ASN A 386 -6.41 12.03 -4.02
C ASN A 386 -5.31 11.70 -3.00
N LEU A 387 -4.61 10.60 -3.23
CA LEU A 387 -3.61 10.05 -2.30
C LEU A 387 -2.20 10.50 -2.71
N HIS A 388 -1.89 11.76 -2.41
CA HIS A 388 -0.57 12.37 -2.62
C HIS A 388 0.15 12.61 -1.30
N ARG A 389 1.47 12.82 -1.32
CA ARG A 389 2.26 13.10 -0.09
C ARG A 389 1.73 14.28 0.73
N SER A 390 1.15 15.28 0.06
CA SER A 390 0.49 16.44 0.71
C SER A 390 -0.75 16.05 1.51
N SER A 391 -1.42 14.92 1.18
CA SER A 391 -2.56 14.42 1.95
C SER A 391 -2.16 14.06 3.38
N ILE A 392 -0.91 13.64 3.62
CA ILE A 392 -0.39 13.37 4.98
C ILE A 392 -0.40 14.65 5.81
N THR A 393 0.20 15.73 5.30
CA THR A 393 0.28 17.01 6.00
C THR A 393 -1.10 17.62 6.21
N THR A 394 -2.00 17.49 5.22
CA THR A 394 -3.38 17.97 5.35
C THR A 394 -4.13 17.22 6.45
N ILE A 395 -4.11 15.89 6.45
CA ILE A 395 -4.85 15.08 7.43
C ILE A 395 -4.30 15.30 8.84
N ILE A 396 -2.98 15.28 9.02
CA ILE A 396 -2.35 15.54 10.32
C ILE A 396 -2.67 16.97 10.79
N GLY A 397 -2.54 17.96 9.91
CA GLY A 397 -2.86 19.36 10.22
C GLY A 397 -4.32 19.54 10.62
N THR A 398 -5.25 18.97 9.87
CA THR A 398 -6.69 18.99 10.19
C THR A 398 -6.98 18.30 11.52
N ALA A 399 -6.39 17.12 11.77
CA ALA A 399 -6.58 16.41 13.04
C ALA A 399 -6.07 17.23 14.23
N LEU A 400 -4.88 17.85 14.11
CA LEU A 400 -4.33 18.74 15.14
C LEU A 400 -5.21 19.98 15.37
N THR A 401 -5.73 20.61 14.31
CA THR A 401 -6.63 21.76 14.43
C THR A 401 -7.91 21.38 15.19
N TYR A 402 -8.55 20.26 14.82
CA TYR A 402 -9.73 19.78 15.55
C TYR A 402 -9.41 19.42 16.99
N LEU A 403 -8.25 18.79 17.24
CA LEU A 403 -7.80 18.46 18.59
C LEU A 403 -7.67 19.72 19.47
N VAL A 404 -7.02 20.77 18.95
CA VAL A 404 -6.90 22.06 19.64
C VAL A 404 -8.29 22.65 19.93
N ILE A 405 -9.18 22.65 18.94
CA ILE A 405 -10.55 23.16 19.12
C ILE A 405 -11.29 22.39 20.22
N LEU A 406 -11.24 21.05 20.21
CA LEU A 406 -11.90 20.21 21.21
C LEU A 406 -11.36 20.48 22.63
N ILE A 407 -10.05 20.64 22.78
CA ILE A 407 -9.43 20.97 24.07
C ILE A 407 -9.89 22.33 24.57
N GLN A 408 -9.96 23.33 23.69
CA GLN A 408 -10.39 24.68 24.09
C GLN A 408 -11.84 24.70 24.56
N PHE A 409 -12.74 24.02 23.84
CA PHE A 409 -14.16 23.94 24.24
C PHE A 409 -14.37 23.18 25.55
N GLN A 410 -13.53 22.19 25.83
CA GLN A 410 -13.62 21.48 27.11
C GLN A 410 -13.15 22.34 28.29
N ASN A 411 -12.28 23.33 28.08
CA ASN A 411 -11.82 24.23 29.14
C ASN A 411 -12.78 25.40 29.38
N SER A 412 -13.75 25.62 28.47
CA SER A 412 -14.72 26.71 28.57
C SER A 412 -16.03 26.32 29.26
N ASP A 413 -16.29 25.02 29.40
CA ASP A 413 -17.37 24.44 30.21
C ASP A 413 -16.81 23.98 31.57
#